data_AF-A0A348VQT8-F1
#
_entry.id   AF-A0A348VQT8-F1
#
_cell.length_a   1.000
_cell.length_b   1.000
_cell.length_c   1.000
_cell.angle_alpha   90.00
_cell.angle_beta   90.00
_cell.angle_gamma   90.00
#
_symmetry.space_group_name_H-M   'P 1'
#
loop_
_entity.id
_entity.type
_entity.pdbx_description
1 polymer ?
#
loop_
_entity_poly.entity_id
_entity_poly.type
_entity_poly.pdbx_seq_one_letter_code
_entity_poly.pdbx_strand_id
1 'polypeptide(L)'
;MGAGIYTRHLGREVRYGGNDLDAWAEKVKNMMPEFMIPEMRIMYEFFQTNGMIASKADLEKTQTLLGKKPRTFDDFVKKIAKEWKSTRRSRVRKSCCDRDDPDGSSLSGGSWGQVSIVGLSPMHLLHPPRALLCN
;
A
#
# COMPACT_ATOMS: atom_id res chain seq x y z
N MET A 1 -7.16 12.01 17.15
CA MET A 1 -6.37 11.11 18.04
C MET A 1 -5.52 10.09 17.29
N GLY A 2 -6.05 9.35 16.30
CA GLY A 2 -5.30 8.30 15.59
C GLY A 2 -4.05 8.78 14.84
N ALA A 3 -4.14 9.88 14.10
CA ALA A 3 -3.01 10.45 13.37
C ALA A 3 -1.80 10.74 14.28
N GLY A 4 -2.04 11.28 15.48
CA GLY A 4 -0.98 11.53 16.47
C GLY A 4 -0.29 10.25 16.97
N ILE A 5 -1.04 9.16 17.17
CA ILE A 5 -0.49 7.85 17.58
C ILE A 5 0.46 7.33 16.49
N TYR A 6 0.05 7.41 15.22
CA TYR A 6 0.90 7.04 14.10
C TYR A 6 2.12 7.94 13.98
N THR A 7 1.97 9.26 14.14
CA THR A 7 3.11 10.20 14.14
C THR A 7 4.16 9.80 15.16
N ARG A 8 3.75 9.52 16.40
CA ARG A 8 4.66 9.09 17.49
C ARG A 8 5.41 7.81 17.13
N HIS A 9 4.71 6.76 16.72
CA HIS A 9 5.33 5.45 16.49
C HIS A 9 6.09 5.36 15.16
N LEU A 10 5.67 6.09 14.14
CA LEU A 10 6.37 6.14 12.85
C LEU A 10 7.57 7.09 12.87
N GLY A 11 7.56 8.11 13.72
CA GLY A 11 8.62 9.15 13.76
C GLY A 11 8.58 10.07 12.55
N ARG A 12 7.41 10.25 11.94
CA ARG A 12 7.17 11.18 10.83
C ARG A 12 5.80 11.82 11.00
N GLU A 13 5.62 13.02 10.50
CA GLU A 13 4.31 13.68 10.56
C GLU A 13 3.25 12.90 9.77
N VAL A 14 2.14 12.57 10.42
CA VAL A 14 0.93 12.03 9.82
C VAL A 14 -0.20 12.99 10.16
N ARG A 15 -0.80 13.58 9.11
CA ARG A 15 -1.89 14.55 9.22
C ARG A 15 -3.24 13.88 9.06
N TYR A 16 -4.23 14.37 9.79
CA TYR A 16 -5.61 13.95 9.59
C TYR A 16 -6.13 14.49 8.25
N GLY A 17 -6.74 13.64 7.44
CA GLY A 17 -7.21 13.98 6.09
C GLY A 17 -8.52 14.78 6.04
N GLY A 18 -9.16 15.00 7.19
CA GLY A 18 -10.46 15.69 7.27
C GLY A 18 -11.65 14.73 7.25
N ASN A 19 -12.85 15.32 7.28
CA ASN A 19 -14.14 14.61 7.34
C ASN A 19 -14.94 14.72 6.04
N ASP A 20 -14.39 15.38 5.01
CA ASP A 20 -15.08 15.61 3.74
C ASP A 20 -15.22 14.30 2.95
N LEU A 21 -16.46 13.79 2.92
CA LEU A 21 -16.79 12.54 2.25
C LEU A 21 -16.96 12.71 0.74
N ASP A 22 -17.25 13.90 0.24
CA ASP A 22 -17.27 14.21 -1.19
C ASP A 22 -15.85 14.14 -1.74
N ALA A 23 -14.92 14.83 -1.09
CA ALA A 23 -13.51 14.80 -1.45
C ALA A 23 -12.89 13.41 -1.28
N TRP A 24 -13.37 12.60 -0.32
CA TRP A 24 -12.98 11.20 -0.20
C TRP A 24 -13.51 10.37 -1.37
N ALA A 25 -14.79 10.49 -1.72
CA ALA A 25 -15.43 9.72 -2.79
C ALA A 25 -14.74 9.94 -4.15
N GLU A 26 -14.38 11.19 -4.46
CA GLU A 26 -13.64 11.51 -5.69
C GLU A 26 -12.25 10.84 -5.74
N LYS A 27 -11.53 10.79 -4.61
CA LYS A 27 -10.18 10.21 -4.53
C LYS A 27 -10.17 8.70 -4.72
N VAL A 28 -11.25 8.01 -4.37
CA VAL A 28 -11.29 6.54 -4.36
C VAL A 28 -11.86 5.92 -5.64
N LYS A 29 -12.34 6.72 -6.59
CA LYS A 29 -12.92 6.25 -7.87
C LYS A 29 -12.04 5.26 -8.64
N ASN A 30 -10.72 5.43 -8.58
CA ASN A 30 -9.77 4.55 -9.29
C ASN A 30 -9.36 3.31 -8.48
N MET A 31 -9.80 3.19 -7.23
CA MET A 31 -9.41 2.12 -6.31
C MET A 31 -10.55 1.17 -5.96
N MET A 32 -11.79 1.57 -6.20
CA MET A 32 -12.98 0.81 -5.82
C MET A 32 -14.01 0.81 -6.95
N PRO A 33 -14.86 -0.24 -7.06
CA PRO A 33 -15.98 -0.22 -7.98
C PRO A 33 -16.94 0.96 -7.70
N GLU A 34 -17.45 1.57 -8.76
CA GLU A 34 -18.27 2.80 -8.68
C GLU A 34 -19.52 2.62 -7.80
N PHE A 35 -20.18 1.46 -7.88
CA PHE A 35 -21.40 1.17 -7.11
C PHE A 35 -21.17 1.16 -5.59
N MET A 36 -19.94 0.89 -5.12
CA MET A 36 -19.64 0.75 -3.69
C MET A 36 -19.38 2.11 -3.01
N ILE A 37 -18.95 3.11 -3.77
CA ILE A 37 -18.63 4.45 -3.25
C ILE A 37 -19.81 5.09 -2.50
N PRO A 38 -21.04 5.13 -3.04
CA PRO A 38 -22.18 5.72 -2.32
C PRO A 38 -22.52 4.96 -1.03
N GLU A 39 -22.42 3.64 -1.00
CA GLU A 39 -22.70 2.85 0.21
C GLU A 39 -21.70 3.14 1.33
N MET A 40 -20.41 3.19 0.96
CA MET A 40 -19.34 3.50 1.91
C MET A 40 -19.44 4.92 2.45
N ARG A 41 -19.91 5.88 1.64
CA ARG A 41 -20.18 7.25 2.07
C ARG A 41 -21.22 7.28 3.18
N ILE A 42 -22.36 6.60 3.01
CA ILE A 42 -23.42 6.54 4.02
C ILE A 42 -22.89 5.93 5.32
N MET A 43 -22.14 4.84 5.21
CA MET A 43 -21.52 4.19 6.37
C MET A 43 -20.55 5.12 7.11
N TYR A 44 -19.70 5.87 6.39
CA TYR A 44 -18.76 6.80 7.00
C TYR A 44 -19.44 8.03 7.60
N GLU A 45 -20.48 8.56 6.96
CA GLU A 45 -21.29 9.65 7.51
C GLU A 45 -21.92 9.24 8.83
N PHE A 46 -22.46 8.02 8.88
CA PHE A 46 -22.99 7.44 10.10
C PHE A 46 -21.92 7.36 11.21
N PHE A 47 -20.71 6.89 10.89
CA PHE A 47 -19.61 6.82 11.86
C PHE A 47 -19.14 8.19 12.34
N GLN A 48 -19.08 9.19 11.46
CA GLN A 48 -18.68 10.55 11.83
C GLN A 48 -19.72 11.22 12.72
N THR A 49 -21.01 10.99 12.45
CA THR A 49 -22.12 11.63 13.17
C THR A 49 -22.38 10.97 14.52
N ASN A 50 -22.44 9.64 14.56
CA ASN A 50 -22.85 8.91 15.76
C ASN A 50 -21.67 8.44 16.61
N GLY A 51 -20.47 8.38 16.03
CA GLY A 51 -19.32 7.74 16.64
C GLY A 51 -19.48 6.21 16.74
N MET A 52 -18.38 5.53 17.03
CA MET A 52 -18.31 4.07 17.21
C MET A 52 -17.60 3.74 18.52
N ILE A 53 -18.07 4.34 19.61
CA ILE A 53 -17.48 4.15 20.94
C ILE A 53 -18.21 3.02 21.65
N ALA A 54 -17.50 1.93 21.91
CA ALA A 54 -18.03 0.81 22.68
C ALA A 54 -18.35 1.23 24.12
N SER A 55 -19.47 0.76 24.66
CA SER A 55 -19.80 0.95 26.07
C SER A 55 -18.87 0.11 26.96
N LYS A 56 -18.82 0.44 28.26
CA LYS A 56 -18.07 -0.37 29.24
C LYS A 56 -18.59 -1.82 29.26
N ALA A 57 -19.91 -2.01 29.18
CA ALA A 57 -20.51 -3.33 29.16
C ALA A 57 -20.10 -4.15 27.92
N ASP A 58 -19.97 -3.50 26.75
CA ASP A 58 -19.52 -4.18 25.54
C ASP A 58 -18.05 -4.60 25.62
N LEU A 59 -17.21 -3.76 26.24
CA LEU A 59 -15.80 -4.08 26.49
C LEU A 59 -15.66 -5.24 27.47
N GLU A 60 -16.45 -5.27 28.55
CA GLU A 60 -16.47 -6.35 29.53
C GLU A 60 -16.93 -7.67 28.90
N LYS A 61 -18.03 -7.66 28.14
CA LYS A 61 -18.49 -8.84 27.37
C LYS A 61 -17.40 -9.35 26.44
N THR A 62 -16.75 -8.46 25.69
CA THR A 62 -15.67 -8.82 24.76
C THR A 62 -14.48 -9.42 25.51
N GLN A 63 -14.09 -8.84 26.65
CA GLN A 63 -13.00 -9.36 27.47
C GLN A 63 -13.30 -10.75 28.02
N THR A 64 -14.53 -10.99 28.47
CA THR A 64 -14.99 -12.30 28.94
C THR A 64 -14.92 -13.35 27.82
N LEU A 65 -15.43 -13.02 26.62
CA LEU A 65 -15.37 -13.92 25.47
C LEU A 65 -13.95 -14.24 25.01
N LEU A 66 -13.04 -13.25 25.08
CA LEU A 66 -11.65 -13.43 24.68
C LEU A 66 -10.78 -14.11 25.76
N GLY A 67 -11.25 -14.19 27.00
CA GLY A 67 -10.47 -14.66 28.16
C GLY A 67 -9.26 -13.78 28.51
N LYS A 68 -9.14 -12.60 27.90
CA LYS A 68 -8.03 -11.66 28.10
C LYS A 68 -8.45 -10.24 27.76
N LYS A 69 -7.75 -9.26 28.33
CA LYS A 69 -7.96 -7.85 28.01
C LYS A 69 -7.69 -7.60 26.51
N PRO A 70 -8.60 -6.92 25.78
CA PRO A 70 -8.35 -6.51 24.40
C PRO A 70 -7.11 -5.64 24.30
N ARG A 71 -6.33 -5.84 23.24
CA ARG A 71 -5.13 -5.04 22.98
C ARG A 71 -5.52 -3.58 22.72
N THR A 72 -4.75 -2.64 23.27
CA THR A 72 -4.97 -1.21 23.02
C THR A 72 -4.63 -0.85 21.57
N PHE A 73 -5.24 0.23 21.06
CA PHE A 73 -4.91 0.73 19.72
C PHE A 73 -3.46 1.24 19.64
N ASP A 74 -2.92 1.83 20.71
CA ASP A 74 -1.51 2.29 20.73
C ASP A 74 -0.53 1.12 20.61
N ASP A 75 -0.75 0.02 21.36
CA ASP A 75 0.07 -1.19 21.26
C ASP A 75 0.01 -1.83 19.88
N PHE A 76 -1.17 -1.80 19.23
CA PHE A 76 -1.32 -2.24 17.86
C PHE A 76 -0.46 -1.40 16.90
N VAL A 77 -0.59 -0.08 16.96
CA VAL A 77 0.16 0.83 16.09
C VAL A 77 1.67 0.71 16.34
N LYS A 78 2.10 0.59 17.60
CA LYS A 78 3.50 0.34 17.97
C LYS A 78 4.05 -0.92 17.28
N LYS A 79 3.30 -2.03 17.32
CA LYS A 79 3.69 -3.29 16.67
C LYS A 79 3.82 -3.12 15.16
N ILE A 80 2.79 -2.59 14.50
CA ILE A 80 2.75 -2.48 13.04
C ILE A 80 3.76 -1.45 12.51
N ALA A 81 3.96 -0.35 13.21
CA ALA A 81 4.98 0.64 12.87
C ALA A 81 6.39 0.03 12.85
N LYS A 82 6.70 -0.86 13.82
CA LYS A 82 7.97 -1.59 13.85
C LYS A 82 8.12 -2.47 12.60
N GLU A 83 7.08 -3.19 12.23
CA GLU A 83 7.06 -4.08 11.06
C GLU A 83 7.22 -3.32 9.74
N TRP A 84 6.51 -2.20 9.56
CA TRP A 84 6.66 -1.37 8.36
C TRP A 84 8.08 -0.77 8.22
N LYS A 85 8.69 -0.36 9.34
CA LYS A 85 10.08 0.11 9.35
C LYS A 85 11.07 -1.00 8.99
N SER A 86 10.84 -2.24 9.40
CA SER A 86 11.71 -3.37 9.00
C SER A 86 11.55 -3.73 7.53
N THR A 87 10.32 -3.76 7.00
CA THR A 87 10.06 -4.08 5.59
C THR A 87 10.62 -3.02 4.65
N ARG A 88 10.55 -1.74 5.01
CA ARG A 88 11.20 -0.67 4.24
C ARG A 88 12.72 -0.86 4.21
N ARG A 89 13.33 -1.20 5.35
CA ARG A 89 14.78 -1.46 5.41
C ARG A 89 15.22 -2.67 4.58
N SER A 90 14.42 -3.74 4.55
CA SER A 90 14.74 -4.91 3.72
C SER A 90 14.59 -4.60 2.23
N ARG A 91 13.59 -3.81 1.82
CA ARG A 91 13.43 -3.39 0.42
C ARG A 91 14.56 -2.46 -0.05
N VAL A 92 14.99 -1.51 0.79
CA VAL A 92 16.15 -0.65 0.50
C VAL A 92 17.43 -1.47 0.43
N ARG A 93 17.68 -2.37 1.39
CA ARG A 93 18.86 -3.27 1.33
C ARG A 93 18.90 -4.11 0.08
N LYS A 94 17.78 -4.74 -0.33
CA LYS A 94 17.74 -5.52 -1.57
C LYS A 94 18.07 -4.64 -2.79
N SER A 95 17.47 -3.45 -2.89
CA SER A 95 17.77 -2.50 -3.98
C SER A 95 19.22 -2.02 -4.03
N CYS A 96 19.94 -1.98 -2.92
CA CYS A 96 21.35 -1.56 -2.87
C CYS A 96 22.32 -2.74 -3.02
N CYS A 97 21.93 -3.96 -2.65
CA CYS A 97 22.79 -5.14 -2.79
C CYS A 97 22.78 -5.74 -4.22
N ASP A 98 21.93 -5.26 -5.12
CA ASP A 98 21.94 -5.62 -6.56
C ASP A 98 22.82 -4.67 -7.41
N ARG A 99 23.55 -3.74 -6.77
CA ARG A 99 24.57 -2.89 -7.42
C ARG A 99 25.78 -2.76 -6.51
N ASP A 100 26.71 -3.70 -6.61
CA ASP A 100 28.14 -3.48 -6.42
C ASP A 100 28.87 -4.77 -6.88
N ASP A 101 29.27 -4.80 -8.15
CA ASP A 101 30.35 -5.67 -8.65
C ASP A 101 31.56 -4.75 -8.88
N PRO A 102 32.64 -4.87 -8.08
CA PRO A 102 33.88 -4.20 -8.37
C PRO A 102 34.82 -5.16 -9.12
N ASP A 103 35.34 -4.65 -10.23
CA ASP A 103 36.43 -5.18 -11.05
C ASP A 103 36.04 -6.17 -12.17
N GLY A 104 36.49 -5.84 -13.38
CA GLY A 104 36.22 -6.58 -14.59
C GLY A 104 37.16 -7.76 -14.77
N SER A 105 36.63 -8.86 -15.27
CA SER A 105 37.37 -9.71 -16.20
C SER A 105 36.40 -10.44 -17.14
N SER A 106 36.63 -10.24 -18.42
CA SER A 106 36.03 -10.97 -19.54
C SER A 106 36.20 -12.48 -19.36
N LEU A 107 35.14 -13.28 -19.55
CA LEU A 107 35.23 -14.59 -20.22
C LEU A 107 33.86 -15.00 -20.80
N SER A 108 33.79 -14.92 -22.13
CA SER A 108 33.15 -15.86 -23.07
C SER A 108 31.93 -16.70 -22.66
N GLY A 109 30.86 -16.56 -23.47
CA GLY A 109 30.27 -17.69 -24.20
C GLY A 109 29.23 -18.53 -23.44
N GLY A 110 27.97 -18.46 -23.87
CA GLY A 110 26.97 -19.43 -23.44
C GLY A 110 25.54 -19.04 -23.78
N SER A 111 25.16 -19.25 -25.03
CA SER A 111 23.80 -19.40 -25.55
C SER A 111 22.72 -19.74 -24.50
N TRP A 112 21.66 -18.92 -24.45
CA TRP A 112 20.30 -19.42 -24.22
C TRP A 112 19.35 -18.83 -25.26
N GLY A 113 19.26 -19.58 -26.37
CA GLY A 113 17.97 -20.12 -26.80
C GLY A 113 16.90 -19.09 -27.14
N GLN A 114 17.04 -18.55 -28.35
CA GLN A 114 15.93 -18.13 -29.20
C GLN A 114 14.92 -19.30 -29.32
N VAL A 115 13.66 -19.10 -28.94
CA VAL A 115 12.55 -19.87 -29.51
C VAL A 115 11.84 -18.93 -30.48
N SER A 116 12.30 -18.98 -31.73
CA SER A 116 11.57 -18.48 -32.87
C SER A 116 10.42 -19.44 -33.17
N ILE A 117 9.19 -19.00 -32.94
CA ILE A 117 8.07 -19.48 -33.76
C ILE A 117 8.18 -18.73 -35.08
N VAL A 118 8.63 -19.45 -36.10
CA VAL A 118 8.78 -18.97 -37.46
C VAL A 118 7.42 -18.97 -38.14
N GLY A 119 7.08 -17.83 -38.76
CA GLY A 119 6.40 -17.83 -40.05
C GLY A 119 4.89 -17.66 -40.04
N LEU A 120 4.43 -16.42 -40.25
CA LEU A 120 3.79 -15.98 -41.51
C LEU A 120 3.40 -14.49 -41.40
N SER A 121 4.14 -13.63 -42.11
CA SER A 121 3.62 -12.35 -42.66
C SER A 121 3.00 -12.64 -44.05
N PRO A 122 2.23 -11.75 -44.72
CA PRO A 122 2.19 -10.28 -44.63
C PRO A 122 0.74 -9.71 -44.56
N MET A 123 0.48 -8.45 -44.17
CA MET A 123 0.53 -7.28 -45.07
C MET A 123 0.04 -6.01 -44.34
N HIS A 124 0.83 -4.94 -44.52
CA HIS A 124 0.41 -3.55 -44.76
C HIS A 124 -0.14 -2.74 -43.56
N LEU A 125 0.72 -1.89 -42.99
CA LEU A 125 0.78 -0.41 -43.18
C LEU A 125 0.04 0.30 -42.03
N LEU A 126 0.68 0.97 -41.07
CA LEU A 126 1.60 2.11 -41.19
C LEU A 126 2.50 2.25 -39.93
N HIS A 127 3.81 2.46 -40.14
CA HIS A 127 4.79 3.01 -39.17
C HIS A 127 4.64 4.55 -39.04
N PRO A 128 5.40 5.30 -38.18
CA PRO A 128 6.40 4.90 -37.17
C PRO A 128 6.26 5.59 -35.78
N PRO A 129 7.15 5.25 -34.82
CA PRO A 129 7.23 5.80 -33.47
C PRO A 129 8.15 7.03 -33.36
N ARG A 130 8.00 7.82 -32.28
CA ARG A 130 9.02 8.76 -31.78
C ARG A 130 9.10 8.55 -30.26
N ALA A 131 10.05 7.74 -29.80
CA ALA A 131 11.38 8.16 -29.37
C ALA A 131 11.33 9.16 -28.20
N LEU A 132 11.62 8.62 -27.01
CA LEU A 132 12.55 9.12 -25.99
C LEU A 132 12.55 10.62 -25.69
N LEU A 133 12.38 10.96 -24.41
CA LEU A 133 13.46 11.48 -23.56
C LEU A 133 12.94 11.70 -22.14
N CYS A 134 13.44 10.87 -21.21
CA CYS A 134 13.50 11.23 -19.80
C CYS A 134 14.60 12.30 -19.63
N ASN A 135 14.32 13.31 -18.81
CA ASN A 135 15.32 14.07 -18.07
C ASN A 135 15.04 13.86 -16.58
#